data_AF-H0R583-F1
#
_entry.id   AF-H0R583-F1
#
_cell.length_a   1.000
_cell.length_b   1.000
_cell.length_c   1.000
_cell.angle_alpha   90.00
_cell.angle_beta   90.00
_cell.angle_gamma   90.00
#
_symmetry.space_group_name_H-M   'P 1'
#
loop_
_entity.id
_entity.type
_entity.pdbx_description
1 polymer ?
#
loop_
_entity_poly.entity_id
_entity_poly.type
_entity_poly.pdbx_seq_one_letter_code
_entity_poly.pdbx_strand_id
1 'polypeptide(L)'
;MAMMKRLMVAFAALMMMTGLATAGASSAQAAQVYETEYYTVISFSHAETVQISRSGISTLADNPAVRQHRYIGPDPESRDAKLYYIPGKGLVRFTSAQRVVNEAAAKPNGRLIVTINKKSRRPFTIWTQW
;
A
#
# COMPACT_ATOMS: atom_id res chain seq x y z
N MET A 1 -17.78 7.96 -12.17
CA MET A 1 -17.80 7.23 -10.87
C MET A 1 -17.64 5.71 -11.00
N ALA A 2 -18.31 5.04 -11.96
CA ALA A 2 -18.23 3.58 -12.13
C ALA A 2 -16.80 3.04 -12.40
N MET A 3 -15.99 3.74 -13.20
CA MET A 3 -14.59 3.34 -13.48
C MET A 3 -13.71 3.38 -12.23
N MET A 4 -13.85 4.40 -11.38
CA MET A 4 -13.10 4.51 -10.13
C MET A 4 -13.49 3.39 -9.15
N LYS A 5 -14.78 3.08 -9.03
CA LYS A 5 -15.25 1.93 -8.22
C LYS A 5 -14.67 0.61 -8.73
N ARG A 6 -14.65 0.38 -10.05
CA ARG A 6 -14.03 -0.82 -10.65
C ARG A 6 -12.53 -0.89 -10.37
N LEU A 7 -11.83 0.25 -10.43
CA LEU A 7 -10.40 0.34 -10.12
C LEU A 7 -10.12 0.05 -8.64
N MET A 8 -10.97 0.54 -7.72
CA MET A 8 -10.85 0.25 -6.28
C MET A 8 -11.06 -1.23 -5.98
N VAL A 9 -12.11 -1.84 -6.55
CA VAL A 9 -12.40 -3.28 -6.37
C VAL A 9 -11.28 -4.13 -6.96
N ALA A 10 -10.79 -3.79 -8.15
CA ALA A 10 -9.68 -4.50 -8.78
C ALA A 10 -8.40 -4.37 -7.95
N PHE A 11 -8.06 -3.17 -7.46
CA PHE A 11 -6.87 -2.95 -6.64
C PHE A 11 -6.94 -3.71 -5.31
N ALA A 12 -8.09 -3.66 -4.62
CA ALA A 12 -8.30 -4.43 -3.39
C ALA A 12 -8.20 -5.95 -3.63
N ALA A 13 -8.84 -6.45 -4.69
CA ALA A 13 -8.80 -7.87 -5.07
C ALA A 13 -7.38 -8.31 -5.44
N LEU A 14 -6.63 -7.49 -6.20
CA LEU A 14 -5.25 -7.79 -6.58
C LEU A 14 -4.32 -7.79 -5.36
N MET A 15 -4.47 -6.84 -4.44
CA MET A 15 -3.69 -6.82 -3.19
C MET A 15 -3.96 -8.05 -2.32
N MET A 16 -5.22 -8.50 -2.23
CA MET A 16 -5.56 -9.74 -1.54
C MET A 16 -5.00 -10.97 -2.26
N MET A 17 -5.07 -11.03 -3.59
CA MET A 17 -4.52 -12.15 -4.37
C MET A 17 -2.99 -12.23 -4.29
N THR A 18 -2.27 -11.12 -4.24
CA THR A 18 -0.80 -11.14 -4.04
C THR A 18 -0.41 -11.70 -2.67
N GLY A 19 -1.23 -11.49 -1.63
CA GLY A 19 -1.04 -12.10 -0.32
C GLY A 19 -1.42 -13.59 -0.28
N LEU A 20 -2.47 -13.99 -1.00
CA LEU A 20 -3.01 -15.36 -1.01
C LEU A 20 -2.31 -16.32 -1.98
N ALA A 21 -1.88 -15.86 -3.16
CA ALA A 21 -1.40 -16.73 -4.24
C ALA A 21 0.06 -17.22 -4.07
N THR A 22 0.80 -16.71 -3.08
CA THR A 22 2.20 -17.08 -2.83
C THR A 22 2.42 -17.79 -1.49
N ALA A 23 1.34 -18.17 -0.80
CA ALA A 23 1.38 -18.88 0.46
C ALA A 23 1.80 -20.36 0.26
N GLY A 24 3.10 -20.60 0.14
CA GLY A 24 3.68 -21.88 0.53
C GLY A 24 3.34 -22.14 2.00
N ALA A 25 2.87 -23.34 2.30
CA ALA A 25 2.23 -23.74 3.55
C ALA A 25 3.15 -23.63 4.78
N SER A 26 3.40 -22.43 5.30
CA SER A 26 3.90 -22.20 6.66
C SER A 26 3.60 -20.75 7.05
N SER A 27 2.63 -20.54 7.93
CA SER A 27 2.32 -19.26 8.61
C SER A 27 1.80 -18.05 7.78
N ALA A 28 0.97 -18.26 6.75
CA ALA A 28 0.18 -17.15 6.20
C ALA A 28 -1.07 -16.92 7.07
N GLN A 29 -1.05 -15.92 7.95
CA GLN A 29 -2.27 -15.36 8.53
C GLN A 29 -2.90 -14.46 7.46
N ALA A 30 -4.15 -14.74 7.08
CA ALA A 30 -4.86 -13.95 6.08
C ALA A 30 -4.84 -12.46 6.44
N ALA A 31 -4.54 -11.61 5.45
CA ALA A 31 -4.59 -10.16 5.58
C ALA A 31 -5.88 -9.72 6.32
N GLN A 32 -5.72 -8.85 7.31
CA GLN A 32 -6.85 -8.35 8.09
C GLN A 32 -7.56 -7.25 7.30
N VAL A 33 -8.85 -7.47 7.03
CA VAL A 33 -9.69 -6.49 6.36
C VAL A 33 -10.64 -5.86 7.37
N TYR A 34 -10.57 -4.55 7.51
CA TYR A 34 -11.48 -3.75 8.30
C TYR A 34 -12.22 -2.79 7.39
N GLU A 35 -13.56 -2.83 7.42
CA GLU A 35 -14.40 -2.01 6.56
C GLU A 35 -15.32 -1.11 7.39
N THR A 36 -15.39 0.15 6.99
CA THR A 36 -16.29 1.16 7.54
C THR A 36 -17.07 1.82 6.40
N GLU A 37 -17.99 2.72 6.75
CA GLU A 37 -18.69 3.55 5.76
C GLU A 37 -17.71 4.37 4.88
N TYR A 38 -16.56 4.76 5.44
CA TYR A 38 -15.62 5.69 4.80
C TYR A 38 -14.36 5.02 4.24
N TYR A 39 -13.95 3.92 4.85
CA TYR A 39 -12.66 3.29 4.58
C TYR A 39 -12.78 1.77 4.46
N THR A 40 -11.98 1.21 3.55
CA THR A 40 -11.56 -0.20 3.62
C THR A 40 -10.08 -0.21 3.95
N VAL A 41 -9.69 -0.89 5.02
CA VAL A 41 -8.32 -1.03 5.48
C VAL A 41 -7.92 -2.49 5.31
N ILE A 42 -6.82 -2.73 4.63
CA ILE A 42 -6.24 -4.06 4.41
C ILE A 42 -4.86 -4.03 5.06
N SER A 43 -4.68 -4.78 6.14
CA SER A 43 -3.43 -4.87 6.89
C SER A 43 -2.78 -6.22 6.65
N PHE A 44 -1.50 -6.18 6.28
CA PHE A 44 -0.70 -7.37 6.01
C PHE A 44 0.22 -7.65 7.19
N SER A 45 0.35 -8.92 7.55
CA SER A 45 1.36 -9.40 8.49
C SER A 45 2.78 -9.11 7.97
N HIS A 46 3.77 -9.26 8.85
CA HIS A 46 5.16 -9.12 8.44
C HIS A 46 5.54 -10.13 7.34
N ALA A 47 5.14 -11.40 7.50
CA ALA A 47 5.39 -12.44 6.51
C ALA A 47 4.78 -12.10 5.14
N GLU A 48 3.53 -11.64 5.10
CA GLU A 48 2.89 -11.20 3.85
C GLU A 48 3.58 -9.95 3.27
N THR A 49 4.01 -9.01 4.11
CA THR A 49 4.76 -7.83 3.67
C THR A 49 6.09 -8.22 3.00
N VAL A 50 6.81 -9.20 3.56
CA VAL A 50 8.01 -9.79 2.94
C VAL A 50 7.67 -10.41 1.59
N GLN A 51 6.57 -11.15 1.45
CA GLN A 51 6.17 -11.71 0.16
C GLN A 51 5.81 -10.64 -0.86
N ILE A 52 5.04 -9.62 -0.47
CA ILE A 52 4.65 -8.49 -1.33
C ILE A 52 5.87 -7.69 -1.78
N SER A 53 6.89 -7.55 -0.92
CA SER A 53 8.17 -6.93 -1.30
C SER A 53 8.87 -7.68 -2.44
N ARG A 54 8.72 -9.01 -2.49
CA ARG A 54 9.35 -9.87 -3.51
C ARG A 54 8.53 -9.96 -4.80
N SER A 55 7.19 -9.98 -4.69
CA SER A 55 6.29 -10.13 -5.85
C SER A 55 6.08 -8.84 -6.65
N GLY A 56 6.43 -7.69 -6.06
CA GLY A 56 6.48 -6.43 -6.78
C GLY A 56 5.14 -5.68 -6.80
N ILE A 57 4.84 -4.94 -5.72
CA ILE A 57 3.66 -4.07 -5.65
C ILE A 57 3.69 -2.95 -6.70
N SER A 58 4.87 -2.57 -7.22
CA SER A 58 5.05 -1.52 -8.24
C SER A 58 4.20 -1.71 -9.50
N THR A 59 3.94 -2.94 -9.91
CA THR A 59 3.08 -3.20 -11.10
C THR A 59 1.66 -2.66 -10.92
N LEU A 60 1.15 -2.66 -9.69
CA LEU A 60 -0.17 -2.15 -9.32
C LEU A 60 -0.09 -0.72 -8.80
N ALA A 61 0.80 -0.52 -7.84
CA ALA A 61 0.97 0.68 -7.07
C ALA A 61 2.09 1.57 -7.60
N ASP A 62 2.58 1.43 -8.82
CA ASP A 62 3.34 2.45 -9.57
C ASP A 62 2.75 2.70 -10.97
N ASN A 63 1.72 1.95 -11.36
CA ASN A 63 0.95 2.15 -12.59
C ASN A 63 0.46 3.62 -12.70
N PRO A 64 0.67 4.32 -13.83
CA PRO A 64 0.23 5.70 -14.01
C PRO A 64 -1.25 5.96 -13.70
N ALA A 65 -2.12 5.00 -13.97
CA ALA A 65 -3.56 5.08 -13.69
C ALA A 65 -3.85 5.14 -12.17
N VAL A 66 -3.05 4.45 -11.36
CA VAL A 66 -3.18 4.42 -9.89
C VAL A 66 -2.32 5.49 -9.22
N ARG A 67 -1.17 5.85 -9.82
CA ARG A 67 -0.15 6.72 -9.23
C ARG A 67 -0.62 8.12 -8.91
N GLN A 68 -1.42 8.71 -9.78
CA GLN A 68 -2.01 10.02 -9.54
C GLN A 68 -3.11 10.03 -8.48
N HIS A 69 -3.60 8.85 -8.09
CA HIS A 69 -4.73 8.63 -7.18
C HIS A 69 -4.35 8.05 -5.82
N ARG A 70 -3.04 7.92 -5.55
CA ARG A 70 -2.55 7.35 -4.30
C ARG A 70 -1.69 8.31 -3.49
N TYR A 71 -1.60 8.03 -2.21
CA TYR A 71 -0.59 8.55 -1.30
C TYR A 71 0.32 7.42 -0.82
N ILE A 72 1.55 7.79 -0.46
CA ILE A 72 2.51 6.91 0.21
C ILE A 72 2.85 7.55 1.54
N GLY A 73 2.48 6.87 2.62
CA GLY A 73 2.75 7.25 4.00
C GLY A 73 3.65 6.20 4.63
N PRO A 74 4.96 6.21 4.37
CA PRO A 74 5.84 5.30 5.05
C PRO A 74 5.95 5.67 6.53
N ASP A 75 6.55 4.76 7.27
CA ASP A 75 6.78 4.91 8.70
C ASP A 75 7.56 6.21 8.99
N PRO A 76 7.32 6.90 10.12
CA PRO A 76 8.07 8.11 10.49
C PRO A 76 9.59 7.91 10.56
N GLU A 77 10.06 6.70 10.89
CA GLU A 77 11.48 6.36 10.95
C GLU A 77 12.06 5.89 9.61
N SER A 78 11.23 5.81 8.57
CA SER A 78 11.66 5.48 7.21
C SER A 78 12.70 6.49 6.72
N ARG A 79 13.72 6.01 5.99
CA ARG A 79 14.61 6.91 5.24
C ARG A 79 13.85 7.77 4.22
N ASP A 80 12.68 7.29 3.80
CA ASP A 80 11.77 7.93 2.87
C ASP A 80 10.67 8.72 3.58
N ALA A 81 10.78 8.91 4.91
CA ALA A 81 9.92 9.75 5.74
C ALA A 81 9.89 11.22 5.28
N LYS A 82 11.01 11.68 4.70
CA LYS A 82 11.31 13.09 4.45
C LYS A 82 10.43 13.70 3.37
N LEU A 83 9.87 14.86 3.69
CA LEU A 83 9.15 15.73 2.77
C LEU A 83 10.06 16.83 2.25
N TYR A 84 9.84 17.19 0.99
CA TYR A 84 10.54 18.26 0.30
C TYR A 84 9.52 19.27 -0.20
N TYR A 85 9.74 20.54 0.08
CA TYR A 85 8.93 21.61 -0.47
C TYR A 85 9.32 21.87 -1.92
N ILE A 86 8.35 21.78 -2.83
CA ILE A 86 8.52 22.19 -4.23
C ILE A 86 7.57 23.35 -4.52
N PRO A 87 8.09 24.51 -4.96
CA PRO A 87 7.26 25.63 -5.38
C PRO A 87 6.18 25.19 -6.38
N GLY A 88 4.93 25.59 -6.13
CA GLY A 88 3.77 25.23 -6.97
C GLY A 88 3.25 23.79 -6.83
N LYS A 89 3.94 22.89 -6.11
CA LYS A 89 3.48 21.52 -5.84
C LYS A 89 3.26 21.23 -4.35
N GLY A 90 3.81 22.05 -3.46
CA GLY A 90 3.73 21.88 -2.01
C GLY A 90 4.73 20.84 -1.50
N LEU A 91 4.41 20.23 -0.35
CA LEU A 91 5.24 19.18 0.25
C LEU A 91 5.05 17.88 -0.52
N VAL A 92 6.15 17.37 -1.07
CA VAL A 92 6.16 16.08 -1.77
C VAL A 92 7.15 15.12 -1.14
N ARG A 93 6.90 13.85 -1.37
CA ARG A 93 7.80 12.77 -1.01
C ARG A 93 8.34 12.14 -2.28
N PHE A 94 9.65 12.10 -2.43
CA PHE A 94 10.27 11.39 -3.54
C PHE A 94 10.40 9.92 -3.16
N THR A 95 9.31 9.16 -3.32
CA THR A 95 9.30 7.72 -3.05
C THR A 95 8.40 6.90 -3.97
N SER A 96 8.66 5.59 -4.02
CA SER A 96 7.83 4.59 -4.68
C SER A 96 7.21 3.66 -3.65
N ALA A 97 6.07 3.04 -4.01
CA ALA A 97 5.42 2.08 -3.13
C ALA A 97 6.33 0.88 -2.86
N GLN A 98 7.06 0.41 -3.88
CA GLN A 98 7.99 -0.71 -3.74
C GLN A 98 9.09 -0.44 -2.71
N ARG A 99 9.67 0.76 -2.73
CA ARG A 99 10.82 1.05 -1.87
C ARG A 99 10.44 1.08 -0.40
N VAL A 100 9.28 1.66 -0.06
CA VAL A 100 8.80 1.70 1.33
C VAL A 100 8.37 0.32 1.80
N VAL A 101 7.78 -0.50 0.93
CA VAL A 101 7.43 -1.90 1.25
C VAL A 101 8.69 -2.75 1.46
N ASN A 102 9.73 -2.56 0.66
CA ASN A 102 11.01 -3.23 0.86
C ASN A 102 11.64 -2.85 2.20
N GLU A 103 11.55 -1.57 2.60
CA GLU A 103 12.04 -1.13 3.90
C GLU A 103 11.25 -1.77 5.05
N ALA A 104 9.92 -1.79 4.97
CA ALA A 104 9.07 -2.46 5.96
C ALA A 104 9.37 -3.96 6.07
N ALA A 105 9.57 -4.64 4.95
CA ALA A 105 9.93 -6.07 4.92
C ALA A 105 11.30 -6.36 5.56
N ALA A 106 12.21 -5.39 5.58
CA ALA A 106 13.54 -5.53 6.19
C ALA A 106 13.53 -5.25 7.71
N LYS A 107 12.42 -4.73 8.26
CA LYS A 107 12.31 -4.35 9.67
C LYS A 107 11.62 -5.46 10.48
N PRO A 108 12.05 -5.75 11.72
CA PRO A 108 11.32 -6.65 12.59
C PRO A 108 9.87 -6.18 12.74
N ASN A 109 8.91 -7.07 12.51
CA ASN A 109 7.48 -6.77 12.57
C ASN A 109 6.97 -5.71 11.58
N GLY A 110 7.76 -5.32 10.57
CA GLY A 110 7.32 -4.31 9.63
C GLY A 110 6.14 -4.78 8.79
N ARG A 111 5.14 -3.91 8.62
CA ARG A 111 3.84 -4.20 8.02
C ARG A 111 3.50 -3.21 6.92
N LEU A 112 2.81 -3.73 5.91
CA LEU A 112 2.12 -2.95 4.89
C LEU A 112 0.65 -2.80 5.29
N ILE A 113 0.12 -1.58 5.18
CA ILE A 113 -1.31 -1.31 5.34
C ILE A 113 -1.80 -0.52 4.12
N VAL A 114 -2.88 -0.97 3.50
CA VAL A 114 -3.54 -0.28 2.40
C VAL A 114 -4.86 0.26 2.88
N THR A 115 -5.08 1.55 2.69
CA THR A 115 -6.36 2.20 2.97
C THR A 115 -7.02 2.66 1.68
N ILE A 116 -8.32 2.40 1.55
CA ILE A 116 -9.17 2.86 0.45
C ILE A 116 -10.24 3.78 1.04
N ASN A 117 -10.08 5.08 0.84
CA ASN A 117 -11.09 6.07 1.19
C ASN A 117 -12.17 6.13 0.10
N LYS A 118 -13.39 5.73 0.46
CA LYS A 118 -14.54 5.60 -0.44
C LYS A 118 -15.11 6.95 -0.91
N LYS A 119 -14.76 8.05 -0.24
CA LYS A 119 -15.26 9.41 -0.52
C LYS A 119 -14.18 10.35 -1.10
N SER A 120 -12.92 9.93 -1.17
CA SER A 120 -11.80 10.76 -1.64
C SER A 120 -11.55 10.67 -3.15
N ARG A 121 -11.12 11.79 -3.76
CA ARG A 121 -10.61 11.83 -5.15
C ARG A 121 -9.28 11.10 -5.32
N ARG A 122 -8.51 10.94 -4.24
CA ARG A 122 -7.31 10.11 -4.15
C ARG A 122 -7.58 9.04 -3.10
N PRO A 123 -8.24 7.93 -3.49
CA PRO A 123 -8.80 6.97 -2.55
C PRO A 123 -7.73 6.09 -1.91
N PHE A 124 -6.57 5.89 -2.53
CA PHE A 124 -5.59 4.91 -2.05
C PHE A 124 -4.54 5.56 -1.17
N THR A 125 -4.25 4.93 -0.03
CA THR A 125 -3.02 5.22 0.72
C THR A 125 -2.30 3.93 1.03
N ILE A 126 -0.99 3.93 0.77
CA ILE A 126 -0.09 2.85 1.10
C ILE A 126 0.72 3.30 2.30
N TRP A 127 0.51 2.63 3.42
CA TRP A 127 1.20 2.86 4.66
C TRP A 127 2.20 1.75 4.95
N THR A 128 3.29 2.11 5.60
CA THR A 128 4.17 1.13 6.24
C THR A 128 4.38 1.50 7.69
N GLN A 129 4.61 0.50 8.54
CA GLN A 129 4.83 0.67 9.97
C GLN A 129 5.80 -0.40 10.47
N TRP A 130 6.67 -0.09 11.44
CA TRP A 130 7.47 -1.08 12.19
C TRP A 130 7.80 -0.60 13.59
#